data_AF-A0A9D7D330-F1
#
_entry.id   AF-A0A9D7D330-F1
#
_cell.length_a   1.000
_cell.length_b   1.000
_cell.length_c   1.000
_cell.angle_alpha   90.00
_cell.angle_beta   90.00
_cell.angle_gamma   90.00
#
_symmetry.space_group_name_H-M   'P 1'
#
loop_
_entity.id
_entity.type
_entity.pdbx_description
1 polymer ?
#
loop_
_entity_poly.entity_id
_entity_poly.type
_entity_poly.pdbx_seq_one_letter_code
_entity_poly.pdbx_strand_id
1 'polypeptide(L)'
;MGAESERGGASPSSVGSPRTAAEIRERILAEHRELRELLAEVLTLSRTVASRDDEESLKLAVRALVLVFGEHLRSEEAVLVPTLERVEPWGPARVERLDEEHATQRAMLKDIFASIGKLDDRTQLAERAAAFATRLLDDMNEEEADLLTPTIFHDAILVVD
;
A
#
# COMPACT_ATOMS: atom_id res chain seq x y z
N MET A 1 18.77 11.80 55.18
CA MET A 1 19.11 10.36 55.08
C MET A 1 17.81 9.59 55.18
N GLY A 2 17.28 8.90 54.18
CA GLY A 2 17.75 8.64 52.82
C GLY A 2 16.54 8.42 51.90
N ALA A 3 16.75 8.71 50.62
CA ALA A 3 15.86 8.42 49.51
C ALA A 3 16.02 6.95 49.07
N GLU A 4 14.97 6.39 48.48
CA GLU A 4 14.90 5.23 47.55
C GLU A 4 13.39 5.00 47.31
N SER A 5 12.74 5.51 46.26
CA SER A 5 12.90 5.32 44.82
C SER A 5 12.60 3.89 44.34
N GLU A 6 11.73 3.84 43.32
CA GLU A 6 11.40 2.72 42.41
C GLU A 6 10.40 1.67 42.96
N ARG A 7 9.36 1.19 42.25
CA ARG A 7 9.04 1.06 40.81
C ARG A 7 7.49 1.14 40.71
N GLY A 8 6.88 1.92 39.82
CA GLY A 8 7.10 1.85 38.38
C GLY A 8 6.42 0.60 37.81
N GLY A 9 5.12 0.40 38.08
CA GLY A 9 4.32 -0.61 37.40
C GLY A 9 4.13 -0.19 35.96
N ALA A 10 5.02 -0.66 35.08
CA ALA A 10 4.89 -0.51 33.65
C ALA A 10 3.55 -1.14 33.23
N SER A 11 2.69 -0.34 32.60
CA SER A 11 1.57 -0.84 31.83
C SER A 11 2.11 -1.87 30.82
N PRO A 12 1.52 -3.07 30.71
CA PRO A 12 1.87 -3.94 29.62
C PRO A 12 1.53 -3.21 28.31
N SER A 13 2.57 -2.96 27.52
CA SER A 13 2.45 -2.55 26.13
C SER A 13 1.40 -3.41 25.45
N SER A 14 0.46 -2.76 24.76
CA SER A 14 -0.58 -3.43 23.99
C SER A 14 0.06 -4.33 22.93
N VAL A 15 0.26 -5.60 23.27
CA VAL A 15 0.51 -6.65 22.29
C VAL A 15 -0.80 -6.76 21.50
N GLY A 16 -0.77 -6.36 20.23
CA GLY A 16 -1.94 -6.44 19.37
C GLY A 16 -2.38 -7.89 19.29
N SER A 17 -3.68 -8.15 19.52
CA SER A 17 -4.23 -9.49 19.47
C SER A 17 -3.86 -10.20 18.17
N PRO A 18 -3.68 -11.54 18.22
CA PRO A 18 -3.57 -12.38 17.05
C PRO A 18 -4.58 -12.01 15.98
N ARG A 19 -4.14 -11.61 14.78
CA ARG A 19 -5.04 -11.41 13.64
C ARG A 19 -5.13 -12.68 12.83
N THR A 20 -6.34 -13.11 12.56
CA THR A 20 -6.64 -14.19 11.65
C THR A 20 -6.31 -13.78 10.22
N ALA A 21 -6.07 -14.78 9.35
CA ALA A 21 -5.88 -14.58 7.93
C ALA A 21 -7.04 -13.75 7.31
N ALA A 22 -8.28 -14.04 7.71
CA ALA A 22 -9.46 -13.28 7.26
C ALA A 22 -9.42 -11.79 7.64
N GLU A 23 -8.98 -11.45 8.85
CA GLU A 23 -8.85 -10.05 9.29
C GLU A 23 -7.72 -9.32 8.56
N ILE A 24 -6.61 -10.01 8.28
CA ILE A 24 -5.51 -9.45 7.47
C ILE A 24 -6.02 -9.14 6.06
N ARG A 25 -6.72 -10.09 5.43
CA ARG A 25 -7.34 -9.90 4.12
C ARG A 25 -8.32 -8.73 4.11
N GLU A 26 -9.22 -8.67 5.09
CA GLU A 26 -10.20 -7.57 5.18
C GLU A 26 -9.53 -6.21 5.32
N ARG A 27 -8.44 -6.13 6.10
CA ARG A 27 -7.63 -4.94 6.22
C ARG A 27 -7.03 -4.51 4.87
N ILE A 28 -6.34 -5.41 4.16
CA ILE A 28 -5.72 -5.07 2.87
C ILE A 28 -6.78 -4.61 1.86
N LEU A 29 -7.93 -5.29 1.80
CA LEU A 29 -9.05 -4.88 0.96
C LEU A 29 -9.64 -3.52 1.38
N ALA A 30 -9.53 -3.12 2.64
CA ALA A 30 -9.92 -1.78 3.08
C ALA A 30 -8.93 -0.71 2.61
N GLU A 31 -7.63 -1.00 2.71
CA GLU A 31 -6.57 -0.14 2.19
C GLU A 31 -6.71 0.02 0.65
N HIS A 32 -7.05 -1.06 -0.07
CA HIS A 32 -7.33 -1.01 -1.51
C HIS A 32 -8.52 -0.12 -1.86
N ARG A 33 -9.57 -0.09 -1.02
CA ARG A 33 -10.72 0.80 -1.26
C ARG A 33 -10.31 2.27 -1.16
N GLU A 34 -9.53 2.62 -0.16
CA GLU A 34 -8.97 3.98 0.00
C GLU A 34 -8.07 4.35 -1.18
N LEU A 35 -7.18 3.45 -1.60
CA LEU A 35 -6.31 3.65 -2.76
C LEU A 35 -7.10 3.87 -4.05
N ARG A 36 -8.18 3.12 -4.27
CA ARG A 36 -9.04 3.29 -5.46
C ARG A 36 -9.69 4.67 -5.52
N GLU A 37 -10.06 5.26 -4.38
CA GLU A 37 -10.60 6.63 -4.34
C GLU A 37 -9.54 7.65 -4.78
N LEU A 38 -8.31 7.54 -4.28
CA LEU A 38 -7.18 8.41 -4.67
C LEU A 38 -6.80 8.23 -6.15
N LEU A 39 -6.77 6.98 -6.63
CA LEU A 39 -6.48 6.67 -8.04
C LEU A 39 -7.55 7.26 -8.97
N ALA A 40 -8.84 7.17 -8.58
CA ALA A 40 -9.93 7.77 -9.33
C ALA A 40 -9.85 9.31 -9.36
N GLU A 41 -9.43 9.94 -8.26
CA GLU A 41 -9.17 11.37 -8.20
C GLU A 41 -8.02 11.78 -9.15
N VAL A 42 -6.87 11.10 -9.08
CA VAL A 42 -5.72 11.35 -9.98
C VAL A 42 -6.12 11.20 -11.44
N LEU A 43 -6.85 10.14 -11.79
CA LEU A 43 -7.34 9.92 -13.15
C LEU A 43 -8.30 11.03 -13.62
N THR A 44 -9.15 11.52 -12.71
CA THR A 44 -10.08 12.62 -13.02
C THR A 44 -9.33 13.92 -13.28
N LEU A 45 -8.44 14.31 -12.37
CA LEU A 45 -7.64 15.53 -12.50
C LEU A 45 -6.74 15.49 -13.73
N SER A 46 -6.17 14.32 -14.06
CA SER A 46 -5.36 14.14 -15.26
C SER A 46 -6.14 14.39 -16.56
N ARG A 47 -7.44 14.08 -16.60
CA ARG A 47 -8.28 14.33 -17.77
C ARG A 47 -8.75 15.78 -17.90
N THR A 48 -8.79 16.52 -16.79
CA THR A 48 -9.37 17.87 -16.74
C THR A 48 -8.34 18.98 -16.60
N VAL A 49 -7.03 18.67 -16.58
CA VAL A 49 -5.98 19.68 -16.40
C VAL A 49 -6.03 20.72 -17.53
N ALA A 50 -6.38 21.96 -17.20
CA ALA A 50 -6.47 23.04 -18.17
C ALA A 50 -5.78 24.32 -17.69
N SER A 51 -5.68 24.50 -16.38
CA SER A 51 -5.09 25.66 -15.71
C SER A 51 -3.89 25.26 -14.84
N ARG A 52 -3.21 26.27 -14.26
CA ARG A 52 -2.15 26.03 -13.27
C ARG A 52 -2.71 25.53 -11.94
N ASP A 53 -3.92 25.94 -11.58
CA ASP A 53 -4.56 25.48 -10.35
C ASP A 53 -4.95 24.01 -10.45
N ASP A 54 -5.40 23.56 -11.63
CA ASP A 54 -5.64 22.13 -11.90
C ASP A 54 -4.34 21.33 -11.86
N GLU A 55 -3.25 21.89 -12.39
CA GLU A 55 -1.92 21.27 -12.37
C GLU A 55 -1.43 21.09 -10.92
N GLU A 56 -1.55 22.11 -10.07
CA GLU A 56 -1.19 21.99 -8.65
C GLU A 56 -2.09 21.01 -7.90
N SER A 57 -3.39 20.96 -8.23
CA SER A 57 -4.32 19.98 -7.67
C SER A 57 -3.92 18.55 -8.04
N LEU A 58 -3.57 18.31 -9.31
CA LEU A 58 -3.03 17.03 -9.76
C LEU A 58 -1.74 16.67 -9.02
N LYS A 59 -0.80 17.61 -8.87
CA LYS A 59 0.44 17.36 -8.12
C LYS A 59 0.17 16.99 -6.66
N LEU A 60 -0.80 17.63 -6.01
CA LEU A 60 -1.19 17.31 -4.64
C LEU A 60 -1.80 15.90 -4.56
N ALA A 61 -2.72 15.55 -5.45
CA ALA A 61 -3.32 14.23 -5.50
C ALA A 61 -2.26 13.12 -5.74
N VAL A 62 -1.31 13.34 -6.67
CA VAL A 62 -0.21 12.39 -6.90
C VAL A 62 0.69 12.26 -5.66
N ARG A 63 1.00 13.36 -4.95
CA ARG A 63 1.78 13.28 -3.70
C ARG A 63 1.05 12.49 -2.62
N ALA A 64 -0.26 12.70 -2.47
CA ALA A 64 -1.09 11.95 -1.53
C ALA A 64 -1.09 10.46 -1.87
N LEU A 65 -1.32 10.11 -3.15
CA LEU A 65 -1.25 8.73 -3.63
C LEU A 65 0.11 8.09 -3.35
N VAL A 66 1.21 8.80 -3.59
CA VAL A 66 2.56 8.27 -3.33
C VAL A 66 2.76 7.93 -1.85
N LEU A 67 2.27 8.78 -0.95
CA LEU A 67 2.38 8.56 0.49
C LEU A 67 1.53 7.37 0.95
N VAL A 68 0.26 7.33 0.54
CA VAL A 68 -0.69 6.30 0.96
C VAL A 68 -0.30 4.94 0.36
N PHE A 69 0.03 4.88 -0.93
CA PHE A 69 0.47 3.64 -1.56
C PHE A 69 1.79 3.14 -0.97
N GLY A 70 2.73 4.04 -0.64
CA GLY A 70 3.95 3.64 0.06
C GLY A 70 3.71 3.08 1.46
N GLU A 71 2.69 3.54 2.18
CA GLU A 71 2.28 2.96 3.48
C GLU A 71 1.60 1.61 3.32
N HIS A 72 0.76 1.46 2.30
CA HIS A 72 0.13 0.20 1.95
C HIS A 72 1.16 -0.91 1.66
N LEU A 73 2.18 -0.66 0.85
CA LEU A 73 3.26 -1.65 0.62
C LEU A 73 3.95 -2.09 1.93
N ARG A 74 4.16 -1.14 2.87
CA ARG A 74 4.73 -1.45 4.19
C ARG A 74 3.76 -2.26 5.05
N SER A 75 2.47 -1.97 4.96
CA SER A 75 1.41 -2.70 5.64
C SER A 75 1.42 -4.16 5.20
N GLU A 76 1.44 -4.41 3.91
CA GLU A 76 1.47 -5.77 3.33
C GLU A 76 2.73 -6.53 3.71
N GLU A 77 3.91 -5.91 3.62
CA GLU A 77 5.14 -6.53 4.08
C GLU A 77 5.10 -6.91 5.57
N ALA A 78 4.43 -6.09 6.39
CA ALA A 78 4.31 -6.34 7.82
C ALA A 78 3.29 -7.42 8.18
N VAL A 79 2.20 -7.56 7.42
CA VAL A 79 1.08 -8.46 7.79
C VAL A 79 0.79 -9.58 6.80
N LEU A 80 0.95 -9.33 5.50
CA LEU A 80 0.65 -10.27 4.43
C LEU A 80 1.82 -11.24 4.19
N VAL A 81 3.05 -10.75 4.10
CA VAL A 81 4.23 -11.61 3.87
C VAL A 81 4.35 -12.73 4.93
N PRO A 82 4.31 -12.45 6.24
CA PRO A 82 4.39 -13.51 7.25
C PRO A 82 3.23 -14.51 7.19
N THR A 83 2.09 -14.10 6.65
CA THR A 83 0.92 -14.96 6.42
C THR A 83 1.17 -15.89 5.24
N LEU A 84 1.66 -15.35 4.12
CA LEU A 84 1.92 -16.11 2.89
C LEU A 84 3.05 -17.12 3.08
N GLU A 85 4.12 -16.79 3.81
CA GLU A 85 5.23 -17.71 4.10
C GLU A 85 4.77 -19.03 4.75
N ARG A 86 3.68 -18.99 5.51
CA ARG A 86 3.15 -20.15 6.25
C ARG A 86 2.21 -21.02 5.41
N VAL A 87 1.86 -20.58 4.20
CA VAL A 87 0.95 -21.31 3.30
C VAL A 87 1.75 -22.27 2.44
N GLU A 88 1.70 -23.55 2.78
CA GLU A 88 2.34 -24.61 2.00
C GLU A 88 1.49 -25.04 0.79
N PRO A 89 2.10 -25.45 -0.34
CA PRO A 89 3.54 -25.49 -0.63
C PRO A 89 4.07 -24.25 -1.37
N TRP A 90 3.22 -23.27 -1.68
CA TRP A 90 3.53 -22.18 -2.60
C TRP A 90 3.91 -20.86 -1.91
N GLY A 91 3.95 -20.82 -0.58
CA GLY A 91 4.20 -19.62 0.23
C GLY A 91 5.47 -18.87 -0.16
N PRO A 92 6.66 -19.52 -0.16
CA PRO A 92 7.92 -18.87 -0.52
C PRO A 92 7.91 -18.25 -1.92
N ALA A 93 7.36 -18.96 -2.92
CA ALA A 93 7.28 -18.46 -4.30
C ALA A 93 6.32 -17.26 -4.43
N ARG A 94 5.25 -17.22 -3.64
CA ARG A 94 4.33 -16.07 -3.61
C ARG A 94 4.96 -14.85 -2.96
N VAL A 95 5.76 -15.05 -1.91
CA VAL A 95 6.51 -13.97 -1.25
C VAL A 95 7.57 -13.40 -2.18
N GLU A 96 8.35 -14.25 -2.86
CA GLU A 96 9.35 -13.80 -3.84
C GLU A 96 8.70 -12.95 -4.95
N ARG A 97 7.56 -13.41 -5.49
CA ARG A 97 6.81 -12.65 -6.48
C ARG A 97 6.32 -11.30 -5.94
N LEU A 98 5.75 -11.27 -4.74
CA LEU A 98 5.26 -10.04 -4.11
C LEU A 98 6.40 -9.04 -3.88
N ASP A 99 7.57 -9.51 -3.44
CA ASP A 99 8.75 -8.66 -3.25
C ASP A 99 9.24 -8.04 -4.56
N GLU A 100 9.26 -8.80 -5.66
CA GLU A 100 9.62 -8.31 -7.00
C GLU A 100 8.63 -7.26 -7.52
N GLU A 101 7.33 -7.49 -7.31
CA GLU A 101 6.26 -6.57 -7.65
C GLU A 101 6.38 -5.27 -6.84
N HIS A 102 6.54 -5.37 -5.52
CA HIS A 102 6.74 -4.21 -4.64
C HIS A 102 8.00 -3.41 -4.99
N ALA A 103 9.10 -4.08 -5.34
CA ALA A 103 10.32 -3.40 -5.79
C ALA A 103 10.06 -2.57 -7.06
N THR A 104 9.32 -3.14 -8.00
CA THR A 104 8.90 -2.45 -9.23
C THR A 104 8.00 -1.26 -8.92
N GLN A 105 7.00 -1.44 -8.06
CA GLN A 105 6.07 -0.39 -7.67
C GLN A 105 6.75 0.76 -6.91
N ARG A 106 7.71 0.47 -6.03
CA ARG A 106 8.55 1.49 -5.38
C ARG A 106 9.36 2.30 -6.39
N ALA A 107 9.90 1.65 -7.41
CA ALA A 107 10.61 2.36 -8.48
C ALA A 107 9.66 3.30 -9.24
N MET A 108 8.43 2.87 -9.52
CA MET A 108 7.40 3.71 -10.14
C MET A 108 7.01 4.91 -9.27
N LEU A 109 6.77 4.69 -7.95
CA LEU A 109 6.49 5.76 -6.99
C LEU A 109 7.59 6.82 -6.99
N LYS A 110 8.85 6.39 -6.99
CA LYS A 110 10.00 7.28 -7.04
C LYS A 110 10.06 8.07 -8.34
N ASP A 111 9.78 7.44 -9.47
CA ASP A 111 9.79 8.10 -10.79
C ASP A 111 8.70 9.17 -10.91
N ILE A 112 7.46 8.84 -10.55
CA ILE A 112 6.35 9.80 -10.64
C ILE A 112 6.53 10.95 -9.64
N PHE A 113 6.99 10.67 -8.42
CA PHE A 113 7.27 11.69 -7.42
C PHE A 113 8.38 12.65 -7.88
N ALA A 114 9.45 12.12 -8.50
CA ALA A 114 10.50 12.94 -9.06
C ALA A 114 10.02 13.80 -10.24
N SER A 115 8.97 13.39 -10.93
CA SER A 115 8.41 14.09 -12.10
C SER A 115 7.60 15.33 -11.72
N ILE A 116 6.96 15.34 -10.54
CA ILE A 116 6.08 16.41 -10.02
C ILE A 116 6.75 17.80 -9.98
N GLY A 117 8.09 17.86 -9.92
CA GLY A 117 8.86 19.11 -9.91
C GLY A 117 9.81 19.30 -11.09
N LYS A 118 9.79 18.39 -12.07
CA LYS A 118 10.72 18.41 -13.23
C LYS A 118 10.01 18.61 -14.57
N LEU A 119 8.74 18.27 -14.65
CA LEU A 119 7.96 18.46 -15.86
C LEU A 119 7.44 19.90 -15.89
N ASP A 120 7.90 20.68 -16.87
CA ASP A 120 7.41 22.04 -17.13
C ASP A 120 6.11 22.04 -17.94
N ASP A 121 5.71 20.87 -18.46
CA ASP A 121 4.53 20.68 -19.29
C ASP A 121 3.43 19.91 -18.52
N ARG A 122 2.31 20.60 -18.30
CA ARG A 122 1.13 20.05 -17.62
C ARG A 122 0.53 18.84 -18.33
N THR A 123 0.58 18.79 -19.66
CA THR A 123 0.02 17.68 -20.43
C THR A 123 0.85 16.42 -20.20
N GLN A 124 2.17 16.56 -20.21
CA GLN A 124 3.08 15.44 -19.88
C GLN A 124 2.89 14.96 -18.44
N LEU A 125 2.69 15.88 -17.48
CA LEU A 125 2.41 15.49 -16.10
C LEU A 125 1.11 14.68 -16.00
N ALA A 126 0.04 15.13 -16.65
CA ALA A 126 -1.25 14.43 -16.67
C ALA A 126 -1.18 13.06 -17.34
N GLU A 127 -0.54 12.94 -18.50
CA GLU A 127 -0.37 11.65 -19.17
C GLU A 127 0.40 10.67 -18.28
N ARG A 128 1.47 11.13 -17.64
CA ARG A 128 2.30 10.30 -16.76
C ARG A 128 1.56 9.89 -15.48
N ALA A 129 0.80 10.81 -14.88
CA ALA A 129 -0.02 10.53 -13.71
C ALA A 129 -1.16 9.55 -14.02
N ALA A 130 -1.81 9.70 -15.17
CA ALA A 130 -2.85 8.78 -15.63
C ALA A 130 -2.28 7.38 -15.89
N ALA A 131 -1.16 7.27 -16.61
CA ALA A 131 -0.52 5.99 -16.86
C ALA A 131 -0.08 5.29 -15.57
N PHE A 132 0.47 6.04 -14.61
CA PHE A 132 0.82 5.54 -13.30
C PHE A 132 -0.40 5.02 -12.54
N ALA A 133 -1.48 5.80 -12.48
CA ALA A 133 -2.69 5.40 -11.78
C ALA A 133 -3.38 4.18 -12.41
N THR A 134 -3.43 4.09 -13.74
CA THR A 134 -3.97 2.91 -14.43
C THR A 134 -3.16 1.66 -14.11
N ARG A 135 -1.83 1.74 -14.13
CA ARG A 135 -0.99 0.59 -13.82
C ARG A 135 -1.17 0.10 -12.38
N LEU A 136 -1.25 1.02 -11.41
CA LEU A 136 -1.52 0.61 -10.02
C LEU A 136 -2.90 -0.03 -9.85
N LEU A 137 -3.92 0.44 -10.57
CA LEU A 137 -5.23 -0.21 -10.55
C LEU A 137 -5.17 -1.63 -11.10
N ASP A 138 -4.42 -1.85 -12.17
CA ASP A 138 -4.23 -3.18 -12.75
C ASP A 138 -3.49 -4.10 -11.78
N ASP A 139 -2.37 -3.65 -11.19
CA ASP A 139 -1.61 -4.39 -10.18
C ASP A 139 -2.52 -4.82 -8.99
N MET A 140 -3.33 -3.89 -8.45
CA MET A 140 -4.26 -4.19 -7.35
C MET A 140 -5.34 -5.20 -7.72
N ASN A 141 -5.82 -5.17 -8.96
CA ASN A 141 -6.83 -6.12 -9.43
C ASN A 141 -6.23 -7.52 -9.60
N GLU A 142 -4.99 -7.61 -10.08
CA GLU A 142 -4.25 -8.86 -10.19
C GLU A 142 -3.97 -9.45 -8.80
N GLU A 143 -3.49 -8.63 -7.85
CA GLU A 143 -3.27 -9.06 -6.47
C GLU A 143 -4.55 -9.57 -5.80
N GLU A 144 -5.67 -8.86 -5.98
CA GLU A 144 -6.96 -9.29 -5.43
C GLU A 144 -7.44 -10.63 -6.00
N ALA A 145 -7.19 -10.85 -7.29
CA ALA A 145 -7.56 -12.06 -8.00
C ALA A 145 -6.64 -13.25 -7.65
N ASP A 146 -5.36 -12.99 -7.37
CA ASP A 146 -4.34 -14.03 -7.24
C ASP A 146 -3.93 -14.33 -5.80
N LEU A 147 -3.91 -13.33 -4.92
CA LEU A 147 -3.45 -13.47 -3.53
C LEU A 147 -4.58 -13.32 -2.53
N LEU A 148 -5.48 -12.35 -2.72
CA LEU A 148 -6.54 -12.02 -1.75
C LEU A 148 -7.83 -12.81 -1.96
N THR A 149 -7.74 -14.01 -2.54
CA THR A 149 -8.90 -14.91 -2.65
C THR A 149 -9.20 -15.59 -1.31
N PRO A 150 -10.49 -15.83 -0.98
CA PRO A 150 -10.85 -16.53 0.26
C PRO A 150 -10.19 -17.90 0.40
N THR A 151 -9.95 -18.61 -0.71
CA THR A 151 -9.35 -19.95 -0.72
C THR A 151 -7.92 -19.94 -0.17
N ILE A 152 -7.10 -18.96 -0.58
CA ILE A 152 -5.71 -18.85 -0.11
C ILE A 152 -5.64 -18.53 1.38
N PHE A 153 -6.55 -17.68 1.85
CA PHE A 153 -6.62 -17.27 3.25
C PHE A 153 -7.32 -18.28 4.16
N HIS A 154 -8.10 -19.23 3.61
CA HIS A 154 -8.69 -20.33 4.38
C HIS A 154 -7.65 -21.41 4.73
N ASP A 155 -6.66 -21.63 3.86
CA ASP A 155 -5.58 -22.60 4.10
C ASP A 155 -4.54 -22.11 5.13
N ALA A 156 -4.52 -20.80 5.39
CA ALA A 156 -3.73 -20.19 6.45
C ALA A 156 -4.49 -20.22 7.78
N ILE A 157 -4.57 -21.37 8.46
CA ILE A 157 -4.97 -21.38 9.88
C ILE A 157 -3.84 -20.71 10.68
N LEU A 158 -3.97 -19.40 10.88
CA LEU A 158 -3.04 -18.61 11.67
C LEU A 158 -3.53 -18.53 13.11
N VAL A 159 -2.90 -19.29 14.00
CA VAL A 159 -2.79 -18.88 15.40
C VAL A 159 -1.60 -17.93 15.43
N VAL A 160 -1.87 -16.63 15.38
CA VAL A 160 -0.85 -15.64 15.76
C VAL A 160 -0.81 -15.66 17.30
N ASP A 161 0.37 -15.43 17.91
CA ASP A 161 0.56 -15.37 19.37
C ASP A 161 1.14 -13.97 19.70
#